data_AF-A0A6N7KV67-F1
#
_entry.id   AF-A0A6N7KV67-F1
#
_cell.length_a   1.000
_cell.length_b   1.000
_cell.length_c   1.000
_cell.angle_alpha   90.00
_cell.angle_beta   90.00
_cell.angle_gamma   90.00
#
_symmetry.space_group_name_H-M   'P 1'
#
loop_
_entity.id
_entity.type
_entity.pdbx_description
1 polymer ?
#
loop_
_entity_poly.entity_id
_entity_poly.type
_entity_poly.pdbx_seq_one_letter_code
_entity_poly.pdbx_strand_id
1 'polypeptide(L)'
;MPARRRSARPIYVEARIRAPMDVLWELTQNPESHERWDARFTRIRYAEDVGDTSDGRGVVRFRYWLGLPGGPALTGTGVTTAERHRPDGSRISALRFAAGGGLSPLQEGSGYWRYTPVGSPTDESVLFATGYDYRGWRFPGGAWLDRWFVRPFVGWLTAWSFDCLRLWAEHGVPPERSRRRAVGEVAIRLGCSAVIGALAYTVTDGRAGVIAGAGCAVLVLLLSLLAPPSALTPAARRCARRPDRTRPARPPRLLDTLETP
;
A
#
# COMPACT_ATOMS: atom_id res chain seq x y z
N MET A 1 -20.12 5.43 -31.82
CA MET A 1 -19.67 4.71 -30.60
C MET A 1 -18.49 5.46 -30.00
N PRO A 2 -18.55 5.96 -28.75
CA PRO A 2 -17.37 6.56 -28.15
C PRO A 2 -16.35 5.45 -27.93
N ALA A 3 -15.13 5.64 -28.44
CA ALA A 3 -14.01 4.73 -28.24
C ALA A 3 -13.89 4.41 -26.74
N ARG A 4 -13.98 3.13 -26.37
CA ARG A 4 -13.62 2.66 -25.03
C ARG A 4 -12.18 3.08 -24.80
N ARG A 5 -11.95 4.22 -24.14
CA ARG A 5 -10.64 4.57 -23.59
C ARG A 5 -10.23 3.34 -22.78
N ARG A 6 -9.15 2.65 -23.17
CA ARG A 6 -8.61 1.56 -22.37
C ARG A 6 -8.39 2.15 -20.98
N SER A 7 -9.20 1.75 -20.01
CA SER A 7 -8.98 2.13 -18.63
C SER A 7 -7.55 1.72 -18.30
N ALA A 8 -6.84 2.59 -17.58
CA ALA A 8 -5.53 2.23 -17.08
C ALA A 8 -5.66 0.92 -16.27
N ARG A 9 -4.63 0.08 -16.29
CA ARG A 9 -4.71 -1.23 -15.64
C ARG A 9 -5.10 -1.06 -14.16
N PRO A 10 -6.00 -1.92 -13.63
CA PRO A 10 -6.27 -1.98 -12.21
C PRO A 10 -4.98 -2.17 -11.40
N ILE A 11 -4.97 -1.65 -10.19
CA ILE A 11 -3.87 -1.87 -9.25
C ILE A 11 -4.05 -3.26 -8.63
N TYR A 12 -2.97 -4.04 -8.64
CA TYR A 12 -2.90 -5.33 -7.97
C TYR A 12 -1.65 -5.39 -7.10
N VAL A 13 -1.80 -5.87 -5.87
CA VAL A 13 -0.68 -6.16 -4.96
C VAL A 13 -0.97 -7.45 -4.21
N GLU A 14 0.03 -8.29 -4.05
CA GLU A 14 -0.05 -9.55 -3.32
C GLU A 14 1.19 -9.77 -2.46
N ALA A 15 0.99 -10.26 -1.25
CA ALA A 15 2.03 -10.66 -0.32
C ALA A 15 1.69 -12.02 0.30
N ARG A 16 2.69 -12.90 0.42
CA ARG A 16 2.60 -14.06 1.30
C ARG A 16 3.01 -13.63 2.70
N ILE A 17 2.17 -13.91 3.69
CA ILE A 17 2.36 -13.53 5.09
C ILE A 17 2.30 -14.80 5.94
N ARG A 18 3.39 -15.13 6.64
CA ARG A 18 3.48 -16.27 7.58
C ARG A 18 2.89 -15.90 8.94
N ALA A 19 1.56 -15.86 9.00
CA ALA A 19 0.83 -15.58 10.21
C ALA A 19 -0.54 -16.28 10.17
N PRO A 20 -1.15 -16.55 11.34
CA PRO A 20 -2.49 -17.09 11.39
C PRO A 20 -3.51 -16.22 10.67
N MET A 21 -4.50 -16.86 10.02
CA MET A 21 -5.56 -16.15 9.30
C MET A 21 -6.30 -15.14 10.19
N ASP A 22 -6.59 -15.49 11.44
CA ASP A 22 -7.29 -14.59 12.36
C ASP A 22 -6.46 -13.38 12.78
N VAL A 23 -5.14 -13.54 12.96
CA VAL A 23 -4.24 -12.42 13.25
C VAL A 23 -4.23 -11.44 12.08
N LEU A 24 -4.08 -11.93 10.86
CA LEU A 24 -4.08 -11.08 9.68
C LEU A 24 -5.45 -10.41 9.45
N TRP A 25 -6.54 -11.14 9.69
CA TRP A 25 -7.89 -10.60 9.59
C TRP A 25 -8.11 -9.44 10.56
N GLU A 26 -7.73 -9.61 11.83
CA GLU A 26 -7.87 -8.56 12.84
C GLU A 26 -7.05 -7.32 12.47
N LEU A 27 -5.78 -7.50 12.12
CA LEU A 27 -4.89 -6.39 11.75
C LEU A 27 -5.38 -5.60 10.52
N THR A 28 -6.20 -6.22 9.67
CA THR A 28 -6.69 -5.59 8.43
C THR A 28 -8.11 -5.04 8.57
N GLN A 29 -9.00 -5.68 9.32
CA GLN A 29 -10.40 -5.25 9.45
C GLN A 29 -10.63 -4.24 10.59
N ASN A 30 -9.79 -4.24 11.62
CA ASN A 30 -9.86 -3.29 12.72
C ASN A 30 -9.28 -1.92 12.29
N PRO A 31 -10.07 -0.82 12.31
CA PRO A 31 -9.61 0.50 11.87
C PRO A 31 -8.36 1.00 12.59
N GLU A 32 -8.26 0.81 13.91
CA GLU A 32 -7.12 1.27 14.70
C GLU A 32 -5.83 0.55 14.31
N SER A 33 -5.92 -0.73 13.94
CA SER A 33 -4.77 -1.46 13.40
C SER A 33 -4.49 -1.08 11.95
N HIS A 34 -5.53 -0.92 11.14
CA HIS A 34 -5.43 -0.63 9.71
C HIS A 34 -4.69 0.69 9.43
N GLU A 35 -5.07 1.76 10.14
CA GLU A 35 -4.44 3.09 10.03
C GLU A 35 -2.92 3.07 10.28
N ARG A 36 -2.44 2.14 11.12
CA ARG A 36 -1.04 2.09 11.53
C ARG A 36 -0.12 1.59 10.43
N TRP A 37 -0.55 0.59 9.65
CA TRP A 37 0.29 -0.01 8.60
C TRP A 37 0.01 0.55 7.20
N ASP A 38 -1.23 0.95 6.91
CA ASP A 38 -1.61 1.40 5.57
C ASP A 38 -1.26 2.87 5.33
N ALA A 39 -0.23 3.12 4.53
CA ALA A 39 0.22 4.48 4.24
C ALA A 39 -0.72 5.28 3.32
N ARG A 40 -1.81 4.65 2.85
CA ARG A 40 -2.85 5.32 2.04
C ARG A 40 -3.88 6.06 2.89
N PHE A 41 -3.87 5.85 4.21
CA PHE A 41 -4.80 6.47 5.15
C PHE A 41 -4.05 6.99 6.38
N THR A 42 -4.51 8.11 6.92
CA THR A 42 -4.10 8.60 8.25
C THR A 42 -5.17 8.28 9.29
N ARG A 43 -6.44 8.20 8.88
CA ARG A 43 -7.57 7.88 9.76
C ARG A 43 -8.71 7.21 9.00
N ILE A 44 -9.43 6.31 9.65
CA ILE A 44 -10.61 5.59 9.20
C ILE A 44 -11.61 5.60 10.35
N ARG A 45 -12.86 5.98 10.08
CA ARG A 45 -13.95 5.91 11.05
C ARG A 45 -15.12 5.18 10.43
N TYR A 46 -15.61 4.15 11.11
CA TYR A 46 -16.88 3.51 10.78
C TYR A 46 -18.03 4.34 11.34
N ALA A 47 -19.15 4.36 10.62
CA ALA A 47 -20.39 4.95 11.11
C ALA A 47 -20.91 4.12 12.30
N GLU A 48 -21.56 4.76 13.27
CA GLU A 48 -21.98 4.14 14.54
C GLU A 48 -23.04 3.04 14.35
N ASP A 49 -23.85 3.11 13.29
CA ASP A 49 -24.89 2.12 12.95
C ASP A 49 -24.33 0.89 12.23
N VAL A 50 -23.32 0.25 12.81
CA VAL A 50 -22.89 -1.08 12.37
C VAL A 50 -23.82 -2.10 13.04
N GLY A 51 -24.87 -2.54 12.34
CA GLY A 51 -25.58 -3.76 12.74
C GLY A 51 -24.61 -4.93 12.90
N ASP A 52 -24.93 -5.94 13.70
CA ASP A 52 -24.01 -7.03 14.07
C ASP A 52 -23.23 -7.60 12.86
N THR A 53 -21.96 -7.21 12.74
CA THR A 53 -21.02 -7.64 11.68
C THR A 53 -20.17 -8.83 12.10
N SER A 54 -20.50 -9.50 13.22
CA SER A 54 -19.68 -10.59 13.78
C SER A 54 -19.45 -11.75 12.78
N ASP A 55 -20.39 -11.97 11.85
CA ASP A 55 -20.31 -12.96 10.77
C ASP A 55 -19.64 -12.43 9.48
N GLY A 56 -19.32 -11.13 9.44
CA GLY A 56 -18.72 -10.42 8.31
C GLY A 56 -19.71 -9.92 7.26
N ARG A 57 -20.99 -10.28 7.30
CA ARG A 57 -21.93 -10.05 6.16
C ARG A 57 -22.58 -8.68 6.11
N GLY A 58 -22.36 -7.83 7.11
CA GLY A 58 -22.91 -6.47 7.13
C GLY A 58 -22.23 -5.52 6.14
N VAL A 59 -22.98 -4.50 5.71
CA VAL A 59 -22.42 -3.35 4.98
C VAL A 59 -22.10 -2.26 6.00
N VAL A 60 -20.86 -1.81 6.02
CA VAL A 60 -20.35 -0.78 6.92
C VAL A 60 -20.01 0.47 6.12
N ARG A 61 -20.61 1.61 6.49
CA ARG A 61 -20.18 2.91 5.96
C ARG A 61 -18.97 3.39 6.74
N PHE A 62 -18.01 3.96 6.02
CA PHE A 62 -16.82 4.54 6.61
C PHE A 62 -16.46 5.89 6.01
N ARG A 63 -15.73 6.68 6.78
CA ARG A 63 -15.07 7.91 6.34
C ARG A 63 -13.58 7.74 6.52
N TYR A 64 -12.80 8.24 5.58
CA TYR A 64 -11.34 8.17 5.63
C TYR A 64 -10.71 9.54 5.44
N TRP A 65 -9.49 9.67 5.95
CA TRP A 65 -8.63 10.84 5.82
C TRP A 65 -7.22 10.40 5.41
N LEU A 66 -6.58 11.22 4.58
CA LEU A 66 -5.15 11.12 4.24
C LEU A 66 -4.55 12.52 4.29
N GLY A 67 -3.67 12.76 5.25
CA GLY A 67 -3.06 14.06 5.50
C GLY A 67 -2.21 14.07 6.76
N LEU A 68 -1.54 15.20 7.01
CA LEU A 68 -0.77 15.40 8.23
C LEU A 68 -1.71 15.68 9.41
N PRO A 69 -1.37 15.23 10.64
CA PRO A 69 -2.09 15.64 11.84
C PRO A 69 -2.12 17.18 11.94
N GLY A 70 -3.31 17.76 12.08
CA GLY A 70 -3.49 19.21 12.19
C GLY A 70 -3.35 20.01 10.89
N GLY A 71 -3.13 19.35 9.74
CA GLY A 71 -3.04 19.99 8.43
C GLY A 71 -4.23 19.70 7.51
N PRO A 72 -4.23 20.24 6.27
CA PRO A 72 -5.16 19.84 5.24
C PRO A 72 -5.10 18.32 5.01
N ALA A 73 -6.27 17.70 4.84
CA ALA A 73 -6.39 16.28 4.57
C ALA A 73 -7.28 16.05 3.35
N LEU A 74 -6.87 15.10 2.50
CA LEU A 74 -7.78 14.46 1.57
C LEU A 74 -8.77 13.65 2.39
N THR A 75 -10.06 13.79 2.08
CA THR A 75 -11.11 13.03 2.76
C THR A 75 -11.92 12.26 1.75
N GLY A 76 -12.64 11.24 2.21
CA GLY A 76 -13.64 10.57 1.41
C GLY A 76 -14.51 9.65 2.25
N THR A 77 -15.51 9.09 1.60
CA THR A 77 -16.48 8.15 2.16
C THR A 77 -16.36 6.83 1.44
N GLY A 78 -16.88 5.78 2.07
CA GLY A 78 -16.97 4.48 1.44
C GLY A 78 -17.95 3.57 2.13
N VAL A 79 -18.22 2.46 1.46
CA VAL A 79 -18.94 1.32 1.98
C VAL A 79 -18.05 0.10 1.86
N THR A 80 -17.99 -0.72 2.90
CA THR A 80 -17.24 -1.96 2.92
C THR A 80 -18.13 -3.09 3.41
N THR A 81 -17.86 -4.29 2.94
CA THR A 81 -18.49 -5.52 3.41
C THR A 81 -17.47 -6.64 3.35
N ALA A 82 -17.69 -7.70 4.11
CA ALA A 82 -16.74 -8.78 4.23
C ALA A 82 -17.42 -10.14 4.12
N GLU A 83 -16.61 -11.16 3.95
CA GLU A 83 -17.05 -12.54 4.06
C GLU A 83 -15.93 -13.29 4.77
N ARG A 84 -16.12 -13.46 6.09
CA ARG A 84 -15.12 -14.04 6.98
C ARG A 84 -15.05 -15.56 6.86
N HIS A 85 -16.17 -16.21 6.57
CA HIS A 85 -16.28 -17.67 6.53
C HIS A 85 -16.70 -18.13 5.14
N ARG A 86 -15.75 -18.69 4.38
CA ARG A 86 -15.99 -19.35 3.09
C ARG A 86 -15.64 -20.84 3.18
N PRO A 87 -16.29 -21.72 2.39
CA PRO A 87 -16.05 -23.16 2.47
C PRO A 87 -14.61 -23.60 2.18
N ASP A 88 -13.86 -22.81 1.41
CA ASP A 88 -12.46 -23.06 1.06
C ASP A 88 -11.47 -22.47 2.10
N GLY A 89 -11.97 -21.97 3.23
CA GLY A 89 -11.17 -21.31 4.26
C GLY A 89 -10.67 -19.91 3.87
N SER A 90 -10.97 -19.44 2.65
CA SER A 90 -10.62 -18.09 2.23
C SER A 90 -11.50 -17.05 2.90
N ARG A 91 -11.00 -15.81 2.92
CA ARG A 91 -11.79 -14.65 3.34
C ARG A 91 -11.73 -13.58 2.27
N ILE A 92 -12.76 -12.74 2.21
CA ILE A 92 -12.84 -11.63 1.27
C ILE A 92 -13.31 -10.39 2.02
N SER A 93 -12.76 -9.24 1.67
CA SER A 93 -13.31 -7.93 2.04
C SER A 93 -13.44 -7.12 0.76
N ALA A 94 -14.53 -6.39 0.60
CA ALA A 94 -14.84 -5.63 -0.59
C ALA A 94 -15.28 -4.24 -0.19
N LEU A 95 -14.88 -3.23 -0.95
CA LEU A 95 -15.22 -1.84 -0.66
C LEU A 95 -15.47 -1.04 -1.94
N ARG A 96 -16.30 0.00 -1.79
CA ARG A 96 -16.42 1.12 -2.72
C ARG A 96 -16.13 2.41 -1.97
N PHE A 97 -15.55 3.38 -2.65
CA PHE A 97 -15.19 4.65 -2.06
C PHE A 97 -15.39 5.81 -3.04
N ALA A 98 -15.60 6.99 -2.49
CA ALA A 98 -15.65 8.26 -3.20
C ALA A 98 -14.86 9.32 -2.43
N ALA A 99 -14.06 10.12 -3.15
CA ALA A 99 -13.35 11.25 -2.57
C ALA A 99 -14.31 12.39 -2.27
N GLY A 100 -14.12 13.04 -1.12
CA GLY A 100 -14.89 14.20 -0.69
C GLY A 100 -14.52 15.50 -1.41
N GLY A 101 -13.49 15.51 -2.26
CA GLY A 101 -13.06 16.70 -2.99
C GLY A 101 -12.16 16.39 -4.19
N GLY A 102 -12.13 17.31 -5.16
CA GLY A 102 -11.44 17.13 -6.45
C GLY A 102 -9.91 17.12 -6.41
N LEU A 103 -9.29 17.40 -5.25
CA LEU A 103 -7.84 17.29 -5.06
C LEU A 103 -7.37 15.83 -5.02
N SER A 104 -8.25 14.89 -4.65
CA SER A 104 -7.89 13.48 -4.64
C SER A 104 -7.65 13.00 -6.07
N PRO A 105 -6.53 12.31 -6.36
CA PRO A 105 -6.38 11.66 -7.65
C PRO A 105 -7.29 10.44 -7.80
N LEU A 106 -7.72 9.84 -6.69
CA LEU A 106 -8.62 8.69 -6.65
C LEU A 106 -10.03 9.23 -6.37
N GLN A 107 -10.82 9.49 -7.41
CA GLN A 107 -12.14 10.13 -7.28
C GLN A 107 -13.22 9.15 -6.82
N GLU A 108 -13.43 8.07 -7.57
CA GLU A 108 -14.45 7.05 -7.26
C GLU A 108 -13.84 5.70 -7.59
N GLY A 109 -13.94 4.72 -6.71
CA GLY A 109 -13.34 3.43 -6.97
C GLY A 109 -13.95 2.29 -6.17
N SER A 110 -13.49 1.10 -6.52
CA SER A 110 -13.89 -0.13 -5.88
C SER A 110 -12.68 -1.04 -5.75
N GLY A 111 -12.59 -1.73 -4.62
CA GLY A 111 -11.48 -2.60 -4.31
C GLY A 111 -11.89 -3.80 -3.51
N TYR A 112 -11.03 -4.80 -3.48
CA TYR A 112 -11.21 -5.95 -2.63
C TYR A 112 -9.88 -6.39 -2.04
N TRP A 113 -9.98 -7.10 -0.94
CA TRP A 113 -8.95 -7.92 -0.33
C TRP A 113 -9.36 -9.38 -0.38
N ARG A 114 -8.39 -10.24 -0.64
CA ARG A 114 -8.55 -11.68 -0.65
C ARG A 114 -7.49 -12.28 0.26
N TYR A 115 -7.94 -13.19 1.10
CA TYR A 115 -7.12 -13.92 2.04
C TYR A 115 -7.24 -15.39 1.66
N THR A 116 -6.18 -15.96 1.09
CA THR A 116 -6.19 -17.37 0.70
C THR A 116 -5.21 -18.13 1.58
N PRO A 117 -5.66 -19.12 2.37
CA PRO A 117 -4.74 -19.94 3.14
C PRO A 117 -3.77 -20.65 2.18
N VAL A 118 -2.48 -20.55 2.44
CA VAL A 118 -1.41 -21.19 1.68
C VAL A 118 -0.35 -21.72 2.64
N GLY A 119 0.03 -22.99 2.52
CA GLY A 119 1.04 -23.58 3.41
C GLY A 119 0.58 -24.89 4.04
N SER A 120 1.44 -25.41 4.91
CA SER A 120 1.22 -26.65 5.67
C SER A 120 0.50 -26.31 6.99
N PRO A 121 -0.20 -27.26 7.64
CA PRO A 121 -0.67 -27.10 9.02
C PRO A 121 0.42 -26.68 10.02
N THR A 122 1.70 -26.98 9.73
CA THR A 122 2.86 -26.62 10.54
C THR A 122 3.56 -25.31 10.15
N ASP A 123 3.17 -24.69 9.02
CA ASP A 123 3.71 -23.42 8.51
C ASP A 123 2.55 -22.63 7.89
N GLU A 124 1.66 -22.15 8.76
CA GLU A 124 0.48 -21.40 8.35
C GLU A 124 0.92 -20.10 7.66
N SER A 125 0.47 -19.91 6.42
CA SER A 125 0.62 -18.64 5.73
C SER A 125 -0.69 -18.25 5.06
N VAL A 126 -0.84 -16.96 4.81
CA VAL A 126 -1.94 -16.41 4.04
C VAL A 126 -1.35 -15.67 2.85
N LEU A 127 -1.90 -15.95 1.66
CA LEU A 127 -1.71 -15.10 0.52
C LEU A 127 -2.72 -13.96 0.62
N PHE A 128 -2.22 -12.77 0.92
CA PHE A 128 -2.99 -11.56 1.03
C PHE A 128 -2.88 -10.76 -0.27
N ALA A 129 -4.00 -10.61 -0.97
CA ALA A 129 -4.04 -9.92 -2.25
C ALA A 129 -5.07 -8.80 -2.24
N THR A 130 -4.75 -7.69 -2.90
CA THR A 130 -5.71 -6.64 -3.23
C THR A 130 -5.78 -6.39 -4.72
N GLY A 131 -6.99 -6.16 -5.21
CA GLY A 131 -7.24 -5.60 -6.53
C GLY A 131 -8.20 -4.44 -6.39
N TYR A 132 -7.89 -3.31 -7.05
CA TYR A 132 -8.82 -2.18 -7.10
C TYR A 132 -8.61 -1.33 -8.34
N ASP A 133 -9.69 -0.68 -8.76
CA ASP A 133 -9.68 0.30 -9.83
C ASP A 133 -10.48 1.53 -9.40
N TYR A 134 -10.16 2.66 -10.02
CA TYR A 134 -10.79 3.93 -9.72
C TYR A 134 -10.81 4.83 -10.95
N ARG A 135 -11.75 5.77 -10.93
CA ARG A 135 -11.79 6.93 -11.82
C ARG A 135 -10.84 7.98 -11.29
N GLY A 136 -9.93 8.41 -12.15
CA GLY A 136 -8.99 9.49 -11.86
C GLY A 136 -9.61 10.87 -12.07
N TRP A 137 -8.77 11.91 -12.07
CA TRP A 137 -9.17 13.26 -12.41
C TRP A 137 -9.83 13.39 -13.79
N ARG A 138 -10.81 14.31 -13.88
CA ARG A 138 -11.59 14.56 -15.11
C ARG A 138 -11.05 15.71 -15.97
N PHE A 139 -10.08 16.48 -15.48
CA PHE A 139 -9.49 17.58 -16.24
C PHE A 139 -8.56 17.08 -17.37
N PRO A 140 -8.32 17.88 -18.43
CA PRO A 140 -7.42 17.51 -19.53
C PRO A 140 -6.01 17.16 -19.04
N GLY A 141 -5.53 15.96 -19.37
CA GLY A 141 -4.22 15.45 -18.89
C GLY A 141 -4.28 14.65 -17.58
N GLY A 142 -5.39 14.68 -16.84
CA GLY A 142 -5.56 13.92 -15.60
C GLY A 142 -5.33 12.41 -15.80
N ALA A 143 -5.85 11.83 -16.87
CA ALA A 143 -5.64 10.41 -17.21
C ALA A 143 -4.17 10.06 -17.55
N TRP A 144 -3.40 11.03 -18.06
CA TRP A 144 -1.98 10.84 -18.35
C TRP A 144 -1.17 10.84 -17.05
N LEU A 145 -1.41 11.83 -16.17
CA LEU A 145 -0.80 11.89 -14.84
C LEU A 145 -1.13 10.65 -14.02
N ASP A 146 -2.39 10.23 -14.06
CA ASP A 146 -2.88 9.04 -13.38
C ASP A 146 -2.12 7.77 -13.80
N ARG A 147 -1.98 7.57 -15.12
CA ARG A 147 -1.32 6.40 -15.69
C ARG A 147 0.18 6.32 -15.34
N TRP A 148 0.89 7.45 -15.40
CA TRP A 148 2.36 7.46 -15.33
C TRP A 148 2.91 7.74 -13.94
N PHE A 149 2.16 8.44 -13.09
CA PHE A 149 2.64 8.85 -11.77
C PHE A 149 1.76 8.30 -10.65
N VAL A 150 0.45 8.56 -10.69
CA VAL A 150 -0.43 8.21 -9.57
C VAL A 150 -0.55 6.70 -9.40
N ARG A 151 -0.99 5.95 -10.42
CA ARG A 151 -1.18 4.49 -10.29
C ARG A 151 0.11 3.75 -9.94
N PRO A 152 1.26 4.03 -10.57
CA PRO A 152 2.52 3.40 -10.16
C PRO A 152 2.90 3.72 -8.72
N PHE A 153 2.74 4.98 -8.30
CA PHE A 153 3.04 5.40 -6.93
C PHE A 153 2.11 4.73 -5.92
N VAL A 154 0.79 4.79 -6.15
CA VAL A 154 -0.22 4.20 -5.27
C VAL A 154 -0.07 2.67 -5.20
N GLY A 155 0.26 2.01 -6.32
CA GLY A 155 0.61 0.58 -6.34
C GLY A 155 1.88 0.28 -5.54
N TRP A 156 2.91 1.12 -5.64
CA TRP A 156 4.12 1.01 -4.81
C TRP A 156 3.82 1.22 -3.32
N LEU A 157 2.99 2.21 -2.98
CA LEU A 157 2.61 2.54 -1.61
C LEU A 157 1.78 1.42 -0.97
N THR A 158 0.87 0.82 -1.76
CA THR A 158 0.08 -0.35 -1.35
C THR A 158 1.01 -1.54 -1.04
N ALA A 159 1.99 -1.82 -1.91
CA ALA A 159 2.96 -2.89 -1.70
C ALA A 159 3.88 -2.64 -0.49
N TRP A 160 4.32 -1.40 -0.30
CA TRP A 160 5.10 -1.05 0.88
C TRP A 160 4.29 -1.23 2.18
N SER A 161 3.01 -0.86 2.15
CA SER A 161 2.08 -1.04 3.27
C SER A 161 1.83 -2.51 3.58
N PHE A 162 1.70 -3.37 2.55
CA PHE A 162 1.57 -4.82 2.71
C PHE A 162 2.81 -5.43 3.35
N ASP A 163 4.01 -5.00 2.97
CA ASP A 163 5.23 -5.49 3.61
C ASP A 163 5.37 -4.97 5.07
N CYS A 164 4.87 -3.76 5.36
CA CYS A 164 4.79 -3.24 6.72
C CYS A 164 3.85 -4.09 7.59
N LEU A 165 2.66 -4.44 7.06
CA LEU A 165 1.73 -5.38 7.68
C LEU A 165 2.37 -6.75 7.88
N ARG A 166 3.08 -7.27 6.87
CA ARG A 166 3.80 -8.55 6.97
C ARG A 166 4.81 -8.54 8.12
N LEU A 167 5.61 -7.48 8.25
CA LEU A 167 6.58 -7.37 9.35
C LEU A 167 5.91 -7.35 10.72
N TRP A 168 4.74 -6.73 10.82
CA TRP A 168 3.98 -6.72 12.06
C TRP A 168 3.37 -8.10 12.36
N ALA A 169 2.73 -8.74 11.38
CA ALA A 169 2.08 -10.03 11.54
C ALA A 169 3.08 -11.18 11.78
N GLU A 170 4.21 -11.21 11.06
CA GLU A 170 5.18 -12.31 11.14
C GLU A 170 6.17 -12.17 12.30
N HIS A 171 6.56 -10.94 12.64
CA HIS A 171 7.68 -10.69 13.55
C HIS A 171 7.31 -9.81 14.75
N GLY A 172 6.04 -9.43 14.89
CA GLY A 172 5.58 -8.53 15.94
C GLY A 172 6.22 -7.14 15.88
N VAL A 173 6.77 -6.73 14.73
CA VAL A 173 7.41 -5.41 14.57
C VAL A 173 6.32 -4.37 14.28
N PRO A 174 6.01 -3.45 15.22
CA PRO A 174 4.94 -2.49 14.99
C PRO A 174 5.26 -1.57 13.80
N PRO A 175 4.24 -1.08 13.07
CA PRO A 175 4.43 -0.24 11.88
C PRO A 175 5.29 0.99 12.15
N GLU A 176 5.14 1.64 13.30
CA GLU A 176 5.92 2.82 13.67
C GLU A 176 7.42 2.51 13.79
N ARG A 177 7.74 1.30 14.28
CA ARG A 177 9.11 0.83 14.42
C ARG A 177 9.72 0.48 13.06
N SER A 178 8.97 -0.20 12.19
CA SER A 178 9.46 -0.53 10.84
C SER A 178 9.65 0.73 9.99
N ARG A 179 8.77 1.73 10.12
CA ARG A 179 8.90 3.07 9.51
C ARG A 179 10.16 3.80 9.98
N ARG A 180 10.39 3.86 11.29
CA ARG A 180 11.62 4.45 11.86
C ARG A 180 12.88 3.77 11.35
N ARG A 181 12.88 2.44 11.25
CA ARG A 181 14.01 1.69 10.68
C ARG A 181 14.24 2.05 9.21
N ALA A 182 13.18 2.21 8.42
CA ALA A 182 13.28 2.62 7.02
C ALA A 182 13.88 4.03 6.89
N VAL A 183 13.42 4.98 7.72
CA VAL A 183 14.01 6.33 7.78
C VAL A 183 15.49 6.28 8.17
N GLY A 184 15.83 5.50 9.21
CA GLY A 184 17.22 5.31 9.63
C GLY A 184 18.09 4.71 8.54
N GLU A 185 17.58 3.72 7.81
CA GLU A 185 18.29 3.11 6.68
C GLU A 185 18.55 4.11 5.55
N VAL A 186 17.56 4.94 5.19
CA VAL A 186 17.74 6.02 4.21
C VAL A 186 18.76 7.05 4.71
N ALA A 187 18.64 7.47 5.98
CA ALA A 187 19.56 8.43 6.58
C ALA A 187 21.01 7.93 6.59
N ILE A 188 21.24 6.65 6.90
CA ILE A 188 22.57 6.03 6.85
C ILE A 188 23.10 6.05 5.41
N ARG A 189 22.30 5.63 4.42
CA ARG A 189 22.73 5.63 3.00
C ARG A 189 23.10 7.03 2.51
N LEU A 190 22.28 8.04 2.84
CA LEU A 190 22.55 9.44 2.52
C LEU A 190 23.78 9.96 3.26
N GLY A 191 23.92 9.63 4.54
CA GLY A 191 25.08 10.00 5.37
C GLY A 191 26.39 9.44 4.82
N CYS A 192 26.43 8.14 4.49
CA CYS A 192 27.59 7.53 3.85
C CYS A 192 27.92 8.19 2.51
N SER A 193 26.91 8.48 1.69
CA SER A 193 27.10 9.16 0.39
C SER A 193 27.69 10.57 0.57
N ALA A 194 27.18 11.32 1.55
CA ALA A 194 27.67 12.66 1.87
C ALA A 194 29.10 12.64 2.43
N VAL A 195 29.42 11.71 3.35
CA VAL A 195 30.77 11.55 3.91
C VAL A 195 31.78 11.22 2.81
N ILE A 196 31.47 10.27 1.92
CA ILE A 196 32.38 9.91 0.83
C ILE A 196 32.54 11.06 -0.17
N GLY A 197 31.47 11.78 -0.48
CA GLY A 197 31.55 12.99 -1.30
C GLY A 197 32.44 14.07 -0.68
N ALA A 198 32.31 14.30 0.63
CA ALA A 198 33.12 15.27 1.36
C ALA A 198 34.60 14.85 1.39
N LEU A 199 34.90 13.57 1.63
CA LEU A 199 36.26 13.04 1.57
C LEU A 199 36.87 13.21 0.17
N ALA A 200 36.15 12.86 -0.88
CA ALA A 200 36.62 13.04 -2.26
C ALA A 200 36.86 14.52 -2.62
N TYR A 201 36.04 15.43 -2.09
CA TYR A 201 36.25 16.87 -2.25
C TYR A 201 37.60 17.32 -1.66
N THR A 202 38.02 16.77 -0.50
CA THR A 202 39.28 17.16 0.15
C THR A 202 40.56 16.69 -0.54
N VAL A 203 40.45 15.81 -1.55
CA VAL A 203 41.62 15.23 -2.24
C VAL A 203 42.11 16.10 -3.40
N THR A 204 41.28 17.02 -3.93
CA THR A 204 41.65 17.85 -5.09
C THR A 204 41.13 19.29 -4.94
N ASP A 205 41.86 20.26 -5.51
CA ASP A 205 41.55 21.66 -5.33
C ASP A 205 40.50 22.23 -6.31
N GLY A 206 39.80 23.27 -5.86
CA GLY A 206 38.93 24.09 -6.69
C GLY A 206 37.81 23.32 -7.38
N ARG A 207 37.61 23.59 -8.68
CA ARG A 207 36.51 22.99 -9.47
C ARG A 207 36.63 21.47 -9.61
N ALA A 208 37.86 20.93 -9.60
CA ALA A 208 38.09 19.49 -9.68
C ALA A 208 37.57 18.79 -8.41
N GLY A 209 37.81 19.37 -7.23
CA GLY A 209 37.28 18.88 -5.95
C GLY A 209 35.76 18.82 -5.90
N VAL A 210 35.09 19.87 -6.40
CA VAL A 210 33.61 19.90 -6.45
C VAL A 210 33.07 18.78 -7.36
N ILE A 211 33.66 18.59 -8.54
CA ILE A 211 33.23 17.55 -9.48
C ILE A 211 33.49 16.16 -8.90
N ALA A 212 34.67 15.92 -8.34
CA ALA A 212 35.03 14.65 -7.72
C ALA A 212 34.11 14.31 -6.53
N GLY A 213 33.88 15.28 -5.63
CA GLY A 213 33.00 15.11 -4.48
C GLY A 213 31.55 14.79 -4.87
N ALA A 214 30.98 15.57 -5.81
CA ALA A 214 29.64 15.31 -6.31
C ALA A 214 29.54 13.95 -7.04
N GLY A 215 30.51 13.63 -7.89
CA GLY A 215 30.58 12.37 -8.62
C GLY A 215 30.63 11.16 -7.68
N CYS A 216 31.50 11.19 -6.67
CA CYS A 216 31.60 10.14 -5.66
C CYS A 216 30.33 10.01 -4.82
N ALA A 217 29.73 11.12 -4.37
CA ALA A 217 28.48 11.09 -3.61
C ALA A 217 27.34 10.45 -4.41
N VAL A 218 27.18 10.85 -5.68
CA VAL A 218 26.16 10.29 -6.58
C VAL A 218 26.42 8.81 -6.83
N LEU A 219 27.67 8.42 -7.10
CA LEU A 219 28.03 7.02 -7.35
C LEU A 219 27.72 6.15 -6.14
N VAL A 220 28.12 6.55 -4.93
CA VAL A 220 27.84 5.81 -3.69
C VAL A 220 26.33 5.72 -3.45
N LEU A 221 25.58 6.80 -3.67
CA LEU A 221 24.14 6.78 -3.53
C LEU A 221 23.50 5.78 -4.51
N LEU A 222 23.91 5.77 -5.78
CA LEU A 222 23.43 4.83 -6.79
C LEU A 222 23.79 3.38 -6.44
N LEU A 223 25.03 3.12 -6.03
CA LEU A 223 25.46 1.79 -5.58
C LEU A 223 24.68 1.33 -4.34
N SER A 224 24.35 2.24 -3.42
CA SER A 224 23.53 1.92 -2.24
C SER A 224 22.14 1.40 -2.63
N LEU A 225 21.56 1.86 -3.76
CA LEU A 225 20.26 1.37 -4.23
C LEU A 225 20.28 -0.12 -4.64
N LEU A 226 21.46 -0.65 -4.98
CA LEU A 226 21.66 -2.08 -5.24
C LEU A 226 21.65 -2.91 -3.96
N ALA A 227 22.06 -2.32 -2.83
CA ALA A 227 22.04 -2.99 -1.54
C ALA A 227 20.59 -3.26 -1.09
N PRO A 228 20.26 -4.50 -0.71
CA PRO A 228 18.89 -4.82 -0.35
C PRO A 228 18.48 -4.14 0.98
N PRO A 229 17.27 -3.58 1.10
CA PRO A 229 16.61 -3.25 2.34
C PRO A 229 16.76 -4.33 3.37
N SER A 230 17.05 -3.87 4.58
CA SER A 230 17.07 -4.70 5.78
C SER A 230 15.82 -5.57 5.87
N ALA A 231 15.97 -6.80 6.36
CA ALA A 231 14.84 -7.70 6.60
C ALA A 231 13.76 -7.08 7.52
N LEU A 232 14.12 -6.05 8.29
CA LEU A 232 13.27 -5.37 9.25
C LEU A 232 12.70 -4.02 8.78
N THR A 233 12.99 -3.61 7.54
CA THR A 233 12.42 -2.41 6.91
C THR A 233 11.41 -2.79 5.84
N PRO A 234 10.28 -2.06 5.70
CA PRO A 234 9.31 -2.40 4.67
C PRO A 234 9.85 -2.10 3.27
N ALA A 235 9.60 -3.00 2.33
CA ALA A 235 10.11 -2.92 0.96
C ALA A 235 9.06 -3.38 -0.05
N ALA A 236 8.54 -2.44 -0.84
CA ALA A 236 7.48 -2.65 -1.83
C ALA A 236 7.80 -3.70 -2.91
N ARG A 237 9.07 -4.09 -3.07
CA ARG A 237 9.51 -5.09 -4.04
C ARG A 237 9.36 -6.53 -3.54
N ARG A 238 9.06 -6.73 -2.25
CA ARG A 238 8.77 -8.06 -1.68
C ARG A 238 7.33 -8.52 -1.98
N CYS A 239 6.51 -7.62 -2.53
CA CYS A 239 5.15 -7.93 -2.94
C CYS A 239 5.05 -8.05 -4.47
N ALA A 240 4.27 -9.01 -4.94
CA ALA A 240 3.95 -9.14 -6.35
C ALA A 240 2.97 -8.03 -6.76
N ARG A 241 3.15 -7.47 -7.96
CA ARG A 241 2.26 -6.42 -8.53
C ARG A 241 1.43 -6.90 -9.71
N ARG A 242 1.47 -8.19 -9.96
CA ARG A 242 0.71 -8.87 -11.01
C ARG A 242 0.18 -10.17 -10.41
N PRO A 243 -1.06 -10.55 -10.75
CA PRO A 243 -1.59 -11.83 -10.32
C PRO A 243 -0.80 -12.96 -10.97
N ASP A 244 -0.70 -14.07 -10.24
CA ASP A 244 -0.30 -15.35 -10.79
C ASP A 244 -1.24 -15.75 -11.93
N ARG A 245 -0.69 -16.33 -13.00
CA ARG A 245 -1.49 -16.80 -14.16
C ARG A 245 -2.55 -17.82 -13.76
N THR A 246 -2.26 -18.62 -12.74
CA THR A 246 -3.16 -19.67 -12.24
C THR A 246 -4.26 -19.11 -11.32
N ARG A 247 -4.07 -17.90 -10.78
CA ARG A 247 -4.98 -17.24 -9.82
C ARG A 247 -5.26 -15.81 -10.28
N PRO A 248 -6.10 -15.63 -11.32
CA PRO A 248 -6.39 -14.31 -11.85
C PRO A 248 -7.07 -13.42 -10.79
N ALA A 249 -6.68 -12.14 -10.80
CA ALA A 249 -7.25 -11.07 -9.96
C ALA A 249 -8.66 -10.67 -10.43
N ARG A 250 -9.63 -11.59 -10.31
CA ARG A 250 -11.03 -11.30 -10.62
C ARG A 250 -11.71 -10.60 -9.43
N PRO A 251 -12.36 -9.46 -9.64
CA PRO A 251 -13.22 -8.85 -8.63
C PRO A 251 -14.24 -9.86 -8.08
N PRO A 252 -14.43 -9.96 -6.76
CA PRO A 252 -15.44 -10.85 -6.18
C PRO A 252 -16.85 -10.31 -6.43
N ARG A 253 -17.84 -11.21 -6.54
CA ARG A 253 -19.28 -10.84 -6.65
C ARG A 253 -19.77 -10.02 -5.45
N LEU A 254 -19.07 -10.10 -4.31
CA LEU A 254 -19.32 -9.28 -3.13
C LEU A 254 -19.23 -7.76 -3.42
N LEU A 255 -18.52 -7.34 -4.48
CA LEU A 255 -18.51 -5.94 -4.90
C LEU A 255 -19.83 -5.48 -5.56
N ASP A 256 -20.63 -6.41 -6.07
CA ASP A 256 -21.89 -6.13 -6.75
C ASP A 256 -23.02 -5.86 -5.74
N THR A 257 -22.85 -6.29 -4.48
CA THR A 257 -23.80 -6.06 -3.39
C THR A 257 -23.61 -4.69 -2.72
N LEU A 258 -22.53 -3.97 -3.05
CA LEU A 258 -22.24 -2.67 -2.47
C LEU A 258 -22.88 -1.54 -3.28
N GLU A 259 -23.61 -0.68 -2.58
CA GLU A 259 -24.10 0.59 -3.11
C GLU A 259 -22.93 1.55 -3.46
N THR A 260 -23.22 2.56 -4.27
CA THR A 260 -22.23 3.62 -4.51
C THR A 260 -22.30 4.62 -3.35
N PRO A 261 -21.17 4.95 -2.71
CA PRO A 261 -21.13 5.86 -1.56
C PRO A 261 -21.35 7.33 -1.93
#